data_AF-A0A061JLR4-F1
#
_entry.id   AF-A0A061JLR4-F1
#
_cell.length_a   1.000
_cell.length_b   1.000
_cell.length_c   1.000
_cell.angle_alpha   90.00
_cell.angle_beta   90.00
_cell.angle_gamma   90.00
#
_symmetry.space_group_name_H-M   'P 1'
#
loop_
_entity.id
_entity.type
_entity.pdbx_description
1 polymer ?
#
loop_
_entity_poly.entity_id
_entity_poly.type
_entity_poly.pdbx_seq_one_letter_code
_entity_poly.pdbx_strand_id
1 'polypeptide(L)'
;MPAITAACCTKWRNPVQPRIARRADKALGAAAWPGARLPFAREYLAPGKRNRTGSRMIAGLLQSPRGLARHSSVIQMYQLRAMQERDIPAVLAIQEASYSVEVLEDEAVIRARLAAFPQLAWVAEDAQGVCAYLFAYHSRLGMVTPLDGEFCTDEQADCLYLHDLAVAGRAAGRGIGPALVRHNLQQAGTARLRYSALVSVQDSTGFWSRLGYTAQENLEPPQAGNLASYRIPAVYMVRSLHQ
;
A
#
# COMPACT_ATOMS: atom_id res chain seq x y z
N MET A 1 39.83 5.52 10.51
CA MET A 1 38.45 6.02 10.41
C MET A 1 38.49 7.45 9.90
N PRO A 2 37.87 7.76 8.75
CA PRO A 2 37.42 9.11 8.49
C PRO A 2 35.90 9.18 8.32
N ALA A 3 35.35 10.28 8.83
CA ALA A 3 33.97 10.68 8.77
C ALA A 3 33.55 11.00 7.32
N ILE A 4 32.38 10.52 6.91
CA ILE A 4 31.71 10.97 5.69
C ILE A 4 30.69 12.02 6.13
N THR A 5 31.04 13.28 5.92
CA THR A 5 30.21 14.46 6.14
C THR A 5 28.94 14.45 5.28
N ALA A 6 27.82 14.71 5.94
CA ALA A 6 26.52 15.03 5.35
C ALA A 6 26.61 16.20 4.35
N ALA A 7 26.35 15.91 3.08
CA ALA A 7 26.10 16.92 2.04
C ALA A 7 25.36 16.28 0.84
N CYS A 8 24.07 15.96 0.98
CA CYS A 8 23.30 15.47 -0.18
C CYS A 8 22.00 16.24 -0.47
N CYS A 9 21.52 17.11 0.43
CA CYS A 9 20.24 17.81 0.24
C CYS A 9 20.29 19.17 -0.51
N THR A 10 21.39 19.57 -1.16
CA THR A 10 21.47 20.96 -1.68
C THR A 10 21.99 21.18 -3.11
N LYS A 11 21.93 20.20 -4.03
CA LYS A 11 22.17 20.50 -5.45
C LYS A 11 21.31 19.66 -6.40
N TRP A 12 20.18 20.19 -6.81
CA TRP A 12 19.63 19.92 -8.14
C TRP A 12 19.49 21.26 -8.87
N ARG A 13 20.46 21.56 -9.74
CA ARG A 13 20.35 22.57 -10.80
C ARG A 13 20.06 21.82 -12.09
N ASN A 14 18.99 22.26 -12.76
CA ASN A 14 18.44 21.74 -14.00
C ASN A 14 19.44 21.89 -15.18
N PRO A 15 19.61 20.87 -16.04
CA PRO A 15 19.83 21.15 -17.45
C PRO A 15 18.98 20.28 -18.40
N VAL A 16 18.18 20.98 -19.22
CA VAL A 16 17.86 20.74 -20.65
C VAL A 16 17.54 19.29 -21.08
N GLN A 17 16.25 19.05 -21.38
CA GLN A 17 15.73 17.83 -22.02
C GLN A 17 16.10 17.74 -23.52
N PRO A 18 16.43 16.56 -24.07
CA PRO A 18 16.29 16.29 -25.49
C PRO A 18 14.89 15.74 -25.83
N ARG A 19 14.32 16.29 -26.90
CA ARG A 19 13.05 15.86 -27.54
C ARG A 19 13.13 14.40 -27.98
N ILE A 20 12.16 13.58 -27.58
CA ILE A 20 11.90 12.27 -28.20
C ILE A 20 10.48 12.24 -28.76
N ALA A 21 10.37 11.70 -29.97
CA ALA A 21 9.25 11.79 -30.89
C ALA A 21 8.03 10.96 -30.45
N ARG A 22 6.85 11.46 -30.85
CA ARG A 22 5.54 10.82 -30.67
C ARG A 22 5.44 9.53 -31.48
N ARG A 23 4.80 8.50 -30.91
CA ARG A 23 3.97 7.57 -31.70
C ARG A 23 2.85 6.91 -30.90
N ALA A 24 1.64 7.21 -31.38
CA ALA A 24 0.42 6.41 -31.50
C ALA A 24 -0.15 5.64 -30.28
N ASP A 25 -1.25 6.20 -29.78
CA ASP A 25 -2.51 5.57 -29.37
C ASP A 25 -2.62 4.04 -29.42
N LYS A 26 -2.90 3.46 -28.25
CA LYS A 26 -3.90 2.40 -28.09
C LYS A 26 -4.65 2.61 -26.78
N ALA A 27 -5.95 2.88 -26.91
CA ALA A 27 -6.90 2.88 -25.83
C ALA A 27 -7.09 1.46 -25.28
N LEU A 28 -6.86 1.26 -23.99
CA LEU A 28 -7.39 0.12 -23.22
C LEU A 28 -7.75 0.60 -21.81
N GLY A 29 -8.92 0.17 -21.35
CA GLY A 29 -9.71 0.79 -20.31
C GLY A 29 -9.13 0.70 -18.90
N ALA A 30 -9.43 1.75 -18.12
CA ALA A 30 -9.23 1.80 -16.68
C ALA A 30 -10.01 0.66 -16.00
N ALA A 31 -9.32 -0.41 -15.64
CA ALA A 31 -9.84 -1.43 -14.75
C ALA A 31 -9.86 -0.84 -13.33
N ALA A 32 -11.06 -0.46 -12.89
CA ALA A 32 -11.32 -0.08 -11.51
C ALA A 32 -10.80 -1.16 -10.56
N TRP A 33 -10.16 -0.72 -9.48
CA TRP A 33 -9.73 -1.58 -8.37
C TRP A 33 -10.89 -2.49 -7.95
N PRO A 34 -10.78 -3.83 -8.02
CA PRO A 34 -11.84 -4.75 -7.61
C PRO A 34 -11.87 -4.80 -6.07
N GLY A 35 -12.34 -3.71 -5.48
CA GLY A 35 -12.42 -3.51 -4.03
C GLY A 35 -13.36 -2.37 -3.61
N ALA A 36 -13.95 -1.63 -4.55
CA ALA A 36 -14.93 -0.59 -4.26
C ALA A 36 -16.28 -0.90 -4.93
N ARG A 37 -17.31 -1.11 -4.07
CA ARG A 37 -18.77 -1.28 -4.31
C ARG A 37 -19.26 -2.74 -4.33
N LEU A 38 -20.28 -3.20 -3.58
CA LEU A 38 -21.40 -2.66 -2.74
C LEU A 38 -22.04 -3.87 -1.97
N PRO A 39 -23.15 -3.75 -1.20
CA PRO A 39 -23.62 -2.72 -0.25
C PRO A 39 -23.98 -3.34 1.13
N PHE A 40 -24.05 -2.53 2.19
CA PHE A 40 -25.05 -2.77 3.24
C PHE A 40 -25.54 -1.42 3.77
N ALA A 41 -26.64 -0.98 3.17
CA ALA A 41 -27.56 -0.07 3.83
C ALA A 41 -28.18 -0.84 5.01
N ARG A 42 -28.01 -0.34 6.24
CA ARG A 42 -28.93 -0.67 7.32
C ARG A 42 -29.44 0.63 7.92
N GLU A 43 -30.62 0.96 7.42
CA GLU A 43 -31.60 1.91 7.90
C GLU A 43 -31.79 1.73 9.42
N TYR A 44 -31.56 2.81 10.17
CA TYR A 44 -31.97 2.91 11.56
C TYR A 44 -33.48 3.16 11.62
N LEU A 45 -34.26 2.15 12.01
CA LEU A 45 -35.66 2.32 12.40
C LEU A 45 -35.81 2.14 13.92
N ALA A 46 -36.35 3.17 14.55
CA ALA A 46 -36.76 3.22 15.96
C ALA A 46 -38.03 2.36 16.22
N PRO A 47 -38.34 1.98 17.49
CA PRO A 47 -39.36 0.98 17.78
C PRO A 47 -40.77 1.59 17.91
N GLY A 48 -41.76 0.94 17.30
CA GLY A 48 -43.18 1.33 17.37
C GLY A 48 -44.16 0.16 17.29
N LYS A 49 -44.60 -0.29 18.48
CA LYS A 49 -45.87 -0.94 18.88
C LYS A 49 -46.61 -1.95 17.97
N ARG A 50 -46.78 -3.15 18.56
CA ARG A 50 -47.80 -4.22 18.42
C ARG A 50 -49.12 -3.87 17.69
N ASN A 51 -49.59 -4.81 16.86
CA ASN A 51 -50.90 -5.46 17.10
C ASN A 51 -51.09 -6.83 16.41
N ARG A 52 -51.98 -7.63 17.02
CA ARG A 52 -52.39 -9.02 16.75
C ARG A 52 -53.29 -9.19 15.51
N THR A 53 -53.22 -10.40 14.94
CA THR A 53 -54.25 -11.32 14.36
C THR A 53 -53.72 -11.90 13.03
N GLY A 54 -53.96 -13.13 12.58
CA GLY A 54 -54.63 -14.33 13.07
C GLY A 54 -54.53 -15.42 11.98
N SER A 55 -54.59 -16.68 12.40
CA SER A 55 -55.06 -17.86 11.65
C SER A 55 -54.32 -18.45 10.42
N ARG A 56 -53.99 -19.74 10.63
CA ARG A 56 -54.32 -20.95 9.84
C ARG A 56 -53.22 -21.63 9.01
N MET A 57 -52.98 -22.87 9.47
CA MET A 57 -52.30 -24.04 8.90
C MET A 57 -52.50 -24.30 7.41
N ILE A 58 -51.47 -24.85 6.75
CA ILE A 58 -51.55 -26.16 6.06
C ILE A 58 -50.15 -26.78 5.84
N ALA A 59 -50.12 -28.11 5.90
CA ALA A 59 -48.97 -29.01 5.84
C ALA A 59 -48.54 -29.36 4.40
N GLY A 60 -47.29 -29.81 4.21
CA GLY A 60 -46.84 -30.42 2.95
C GLY A 60 -45.37 -30.80 2.91
N LEU A 61 -45.11 -32.11 3.04
CA LEU A 61 -43.83 -32.83 2.84
C LEU A 61 -43.07 -32.38 1.57
N LEU A 62 -41.73 -32.30 1.64
CA LEU A 62 -40.83 -33.07 0.78
C LEU A 62 -39.38 -32.97 1.29
N GLN A 63 -38.81 -34.12 1.64
CA GLN A 63 -37.38 -34.29 1.89
C GLN A 63 -36.62 -34.19 0.56
N SER A 64 -35.48 -33.51 0.56
CA SER A 64 -34.34 -33.88 -0.28
C SER A 64 -33.05 -33.34 0.35
N PRO A 65 -32.05 -34.20 0.60
CA PRO A 65 -30.77 -33.78 1.16
C PRO A 65 -29.88 -33.30 0.01
N ARG A 66 -29.76 -31.98 -0.16
CA ARG A 66 -28.65 -31.41 -0.92
C ARG A 66 -27.59 -30.99 0.07
N GLY A 67 -26.58 -31.86 0.22
CA GLY A 67 -25.38 -31.55 0.99
C GLY A 67 -24.83 -30.19 0.55
N LEU A 68 -24.86 -29.22 1.46
CA LEU A 68 -23.99 -28.08 1.36
C LEU A 68 -22.57 -28.65 1.36
N ALA A 69 -21.91 -28.62 0.21
CA ALA A 69 -20.46 -28.66 0.17
C ALA A 69 -19.99 -27.55 1.11
N ARG A 70 -19.55 -27.95 2.31
CA ARG A 70 -18.74 -27.12 3.16
C ARG A 70 -17.54 -26.78 2.29
N HIS A 71 -17.53 -25.59 1.71
CA HIS A 71 -16.30 -24.97 1.26
C HIS A 71 -15.47 -24.83 2.53
N SER A 72 -14.67 -25.86 2.81
CA SER A 72 -13.56 -25.76 3.73
C SER A 72 -12.69 -24.66 3.16
N SER A 73 -12.95 -23.43 3.59
CA SER A 73 -12.09 -22.30 3.33
C SER A 73 -10.82 -22.62 4.10
N VAL A 74 -9.88 -23.30 3.41
CA VAL A 74 -8.52 -23.40 3.88
C VAL A 74 -8.08 -21.95 4.01
N ILE A 75 -7.96 -21.46 5.24
CA ILE A 75 -7.32 -20.17 5.49
C ILE A 75 -5.91 -20.34 4.95
N GLN A 76 -5.66 -19.84 3.75
CA GLN A 76 -4.34 -19.85 3.14
C GLN A 76 -3.46 -18.98 4.06
N MET A 77 -2.67 -19.64 4.89
CA MET A 77 -1.69 -18.99 5.76
C MET A 77 -0.60 -18.38 4.90
N TYR A 78 -0.20 -17.16 5.23
CA TYR A 78 0.98 -16.52 4.68
C TYR A 78 1.97 -16.29 5.82
N GLN A 79 3.25 -16.17 5.48
CA GLN A 79 4.32 -15.79 6.40
C GLN A 79 4.90 -14.46 5.98
N LEU A 80 5.20 -13.60 6.96
CA LEU A 80 5.98 -12.39 6.74
C LEU A 80 7.45 -12.71 6.99
N ARG A 81 8.31 -12.31 6.05
CA ARG A 81 9.77 -12.43 6.18
C ARG A 81 10.48 -11.27 5.50
N ALA A 82 11.73 -11.05 5.90
CA ALA A 82 12.60 -10.11 5.20
C ALA A 82 12.70 -10.48 3.72
N MET A 83 12.65 -9.45 2.87
CA MET A 83 12.86 -9.58 1.44
C MET A 83 14.31 -9.97 1.15
N GLN A 84 14.51 -10.78 0.12
CA GLN A 84 15.82 -11.18 -0.38
C GLN A 84 15.90 -10.91 -1.88
N GLU A 85 17.11 -10.81 -2.43
CA GLU A 85 17.28 -10.52 -3.87
C GLU A 85 16.56 -11.52 -4.79
N ARG A 86 16.44 -12.78 -4.35
CA ARG A 86 15.70 -13.82 -5.10
C ARG A 86 14.20 -13.53 -5.25
N ASP A 87 13.65 -12.63 -4.44
CA ASP A 87 12.23 -12.25 -4.47
C ASP A 87 11.95 -11.15 -5.49
N ILE A 88 12.96 -10.45 -5.99
CA ILE A 88 12.82 -9.29 -6.90
C ILE A 88 12.00 -9.62 -8.15
N PRO A 89 12.17 -10.77 -8.83
CA PRO A 89 11.30 -11.12 -9.96
C PRO A 89 9.81 -11.18 -9.57
N ALA A 90 9.48 -11.66 -8.38
CA ALA A 90 8.09 -11.68 -7.90
C ALA A 90 7.59 -10.30 -7.50
N VAL A 91 8.45 -9.45 -6.91
CA VAL A 91 8.15 -8.05 -6.58
C VAL A 91 7.78 -7.28 -7.85
N LEU A 92 8.61 -7.38 -8.90
CA LEU A 92 8.36 -6.73 -10.20
C LEU A 92 7.05 -7.20 -10.84
N ALA A 93 6.77 -8.51 -10.82
CA ALA A 93 5.52 -9.04 -11.35
C ALA A 93 4.28 -8.56 -10.57
N ILE A 94 4.38 -8.42 -9.24
CA ILE A 94 3.30 -7.87 -8.42
C ILE A 94 3.14 -6.37 -8.68
N GLN A 95 4.23 -5.62 -8.80
CA GLN A 95 4.24 -4.20 -9.13
C GLN A 95 3.51 -3.94 -10.45
N GLU A 96 3.93 -4.64 -11.52
CA GLU A 96 3.36 -4.52 -12.86
C GLU A 96 1.85 -4.82 -12.89
N ALA A 97 1.40 -5.78 -12.08
CA ALA A 97 -0.01 -6.12 -11.98
C ALA A 97 -0.83 -5.17 -11.09
N SER A 98 -0.17 -4.33 -10.25
CA SER A 98 -0.83 -3.50 -9.23
C SER A 98 -0.89 -2.02 -9.61
N TYR A 99 0.05 -1.55 -10.43
CA TYR A 99 0.23 -0.14 -10.72
C TYR A 99 0.08 0.18 -12.21
N SER A 100 -0.29 1.43 -12.49
CA SER A 100 -0.20 1.99 -13.82
C SER A 100 1.26 2.19 -14.24
N VAL A 101 1.50 2.20 -15.55
CA VAL A 101 2.86 2.28 -16.14
C VAL A 101 3.64 3.52 -15.67
N GLU A 102 2.95 4.59 -15.31
CA GLU A 102 3.54 5.86 -14.90
C GLU A 102 4.31 5.79 -13.57
N VAL A 103 4.03 4.79 -12.74
CA VAL A 103 4.64 4.63 -11.40
C VAL A 103 5.36 3.31 -11.20
N LEU A 104 5.63 2.58 -12.29
CA LEU A 104 6.47 1.39 -12.23
C LEU A 104 7.93 1.79 -12.05
N GLU A 105 8.59 1.17 -11.08
CA GLU A 105 10.02 1.28 -10.88
C GLU A 105 10.75 0.16 -11.62
N ASP A 106 11.90 0.49 -12.21
CA ASP A 106 12.77 -0.49 -12.86
C ASP A 106 13.46 -1.41 -11.85
N GLU A 107 13.90 -2.60 -12.30
CA GLU A 107 14.60 -3.57 -11.45
C GLU A 107 15.82 -2.98 -10.72
N ALA A 108 16.57 -2.10 -11.38
CA ALA A 108 17.74 -1.45 -10.77
C ALA A 108 17.35 -0.58 -9.57
N VAL A 109 16.21 0.10 -9.63
CA VAL A 109 15.67 0.92 -8.54
C VAL A 109 15.25 0.02 -7.39
N ILE A 110 14.49 -1.05 -7.66
CA ILE A 110 14.07 -2.04 -6.65
C ILE A 110 15.28 -2.66 -5.93
N ARG A 111 16.33 -3.02 -6.68
CA ARG A 111 17.60 -3.54 -6.12
C ARG A 111 18.28 -2.51 -5.22
N ALA A 112 18.38 -1.25 -5.67
CA ALA A 112 18.99 -0.18 -4.89
C ALA A 112 18.22 0.07 -3.59
N ARG A 113 16.89 0.07 -3.63
CA ARG A 113 16.01 0.21 -2.46
C ARG A 113 16.22 -0.92 -1.44
N LEU A 114 16.27 -2.17 -1.92
CA LEU A 114 16.55 -3.33 -1.08
C LEU A 114 17.93 -3.26 -0.43
N ALA A 115 18.96 -2.85 -1.19
CA ALA A 115 20.32 -2.72 -0.68
C ALA A 115 20.45 -1.60 0.37
N ALA A 116 19.71 -0.50 0.21
CA ALA A 116 19.77 0.64 1.13
C ALA A 116 19.10 0.37 2.48
N PHE A 117 17.93 -0.31 2.49
CA PHE A 117 17.16 -0.57 3.71
C PHE A 117 16.63 -2.02 3.79
N PRO A 118 17.53 -3.04 3.80
CA PRO A 118 17.11 -4.45 3.78
C PRO A 118 16.28 -4.86 5.01
N GLN A 119 16.48 -4.18 6.15
CA GLN A 119 15.75 -4.41 7.39
C GLN A 119 14.30 -3.89 7.37
N LEU A 120 13.95 -3.04 6.40
CA LEU A 120 12.62 -2.45 6.24
C LEU A 120 11.90 -2.92 4.96
N ALA A 121 12.54 -3.80 4.19
CA ALA A 121 11.97 -4.45 3.02
C ALA A 121 11.42 -5.83 3.39
N TRP A 122 10.10 -6.02 3.26
CA TRP A 122 9.40 -7.23 3.69
C TRP A 122 8.56 -7.81 2.57
N VAL A 123 8.43 -9.14 2.57
CA VAL A 123 7.51 -9.86 1.70
C VAL A 123 6.55 -10.69 2.53
N ALA A 124 5.35 -10.91 1.99
CA ALA A 124 4.46 -11.97 2.41
C ALA A 124 4.55 -13.13 1.41
N GLU A 125 4.68 -14.34 1.90
CA GLU A 125 4.78 -15.56 1.09
C GLU A 125 3.74 -16.58 1.55
N ASP A 126 3.04 -17.20 0.61
CA ASP A 126 2.17 -18.35 0.85
C ASP A 126 2.65 -19.57 0.07
N ALA A 127 1.83 -20.63 0.02
CA ALA A 127 2.19 -21.87 -0.68
C ALA A 127 2.47 -21.68 -2.19
N GLN A 128 2.07 -20.56 -2.80
CA GLN A 128 2.33 -20.23 -4.19
C GLN A 128 3.50 -19.25 -4.37
N GLY A 129 4.23 -18.93 -3.30
CA GLY A 129 5.35 -18.00 -3.29
C GLY A 129 4.98 -16.59 -2.85
N VAL A 130 5.87 -15.63 -3.10
CA VAL A 130 5.70 -14.21 -2.72
C VAL A 130 4.41 -13.64 -3.30
N CYS A 131 3.54 -13.13 -2.44
CA CYS A 131 2.21 -12.64 -2.78
C CYS A 131 1.94 -11.20 -2.35
N ALA A 132 2.85 -10.58 -1.60
CA ALA A 132 2.85 -9.15 -1.34
C ALA A 132 4.25 -8.69 -0.93
N TYR A 133 4.50 -7.39 -1.01
CA TYR A 133 5.73 -6.79 -0.49
C TYR A 133 5.48 -5.38 0.05
N LEU A 134 6.41 -4.93 0.88
CA LEU A 134 6.48 -3.57 1.41
C LEU A 134 7.93 -3.09 1.42
N PHE A 135 8.20 -1.97 0.76
CA PHE A 135 9.41 -1.18 0.97
C PHE A 135 9.13 -0.01 1.90
N ALA A 136 10.01 0.18 2.88
CA ALA A 136 10.03 1.36 3.72
C ALA A 136 11.47 1.80 3.98
N TYR A 137 11.64 3.04 4.43
CA TYR A 137 12.93 3.57 4.80
C TYR A 137 12.80 4.63 5.90
N HIS A 138 13.91 5.00 6.54
CA HIS A 138 13.91 6.05 7.55
C HIS A 138 14.04 7.42 6.89
N SER A 139 13.15 8.34 7.24
CA SER A 139 13.06 9.68 6.68
C SER A 139 12.67 10.69 7.75
N ARG A 140 12.37 11.92 7.32
CA ARG A 140 11.85 12.98 8.16
C ARG A 140 10.42 13.31 7.78
N LEU A 141 9.61 13.69 8.76
CA LEU A 141 8.25 14.14 8.50
C LEU A 141 8.25 15.31 7.50
N GLY A 142 7.44 15.18 6.44
CA GLY A 142 7.27 16.19 5.40
C GLY A 142 8.27 16.09 4.25
N MET A 143 9.26 15.19 4.33
CA MET A 143 10.19 14.92 3.24
C MET A 143 9.58 13.91 2.28
N VAL A 144 9.01 14.39 1.17
CA VAL A 144 8.40 13.54 0.14
C VAL A 144 9.50 12.99 -0.76
N THR A 145 9.59 11.67 -0.88
CA THR A 145 10.43 11.02 -1.89
C THR A 145 9.81 11.27 -3.26
N PRO A 146 10.54 11.82 -4.23
CA PRO A 146 10.09 11.79 -5.61
C PRO A 146 10.05 10.33 -6.10
N LEU A 147 9.26 10.03 -7.15
CA LEU A 147 9.05 8.65 -7.63
C LEU A 147 10.37 7.86 -7.82
N ASP A 148 11.33 8.44 -8.53
CA ASP A 148 12.67 7.85 -8.78
C ASP A 148 13.73 8.27 -7.74
N GLY A 149 13.29 8.79 -6.59
CA GLY A 149 14.18 9.27 -5.54
C GLY A 149 14.90 8.14 -4.83
N GLU A 150 16.19 8.33 -4.57
CA GLU A 150 17.00 7.39 -3.79
C GLU A 150 16.52 7.31 -2.33
N PHE A 151 16.66 6.11 -1.75
CA PHE A 151 16.53 5.96 -0.30
C PHE A 151 17.84 6.37 0.36
N CYS A 152 17.84 7.57 0.96
CA CYS A 152 18.98 8.06 1.72
C CYS A 152 18.78 7.82 3.22
N THR A 153 19.84 7.41 3.90
CA THR A 153 19.89 7.41 5.36
C THR A 153 19.96 8.84 5.88
N ASP A 154 19.07 9.18 6.81
CA ASP A 154 19.09 10.45 7.52
C ASP A 154 19.32 10.20 9.02
N GLU A 155 20.41 10.74 9.58
CA GLU A 155 20.75 10.62 11.01
C GLU A 155 19.71 11.30 11.91
N GLN A 156 18.94 12.23 11.37
CA GLN A 156 17.87 12.96 12.04
C GLN A 156 16.49 12.39 11.72
N ALA A 157 16.42 11.16 11.17
CA ALA A 157 15.15 10.54 10.85
C ALA A 157 14.23 10.46 12.07
N ASP A 158 13.01 10.97 11.90
CA ASP A 158 11.95 10.91 12.91
C ASP A 158 10.68 10.21 12.38
N CYS A 159 10.74 9.73 11.13
CA CYS A 159 9.62 9.18 10.40
C CYS A 159 9.99 7.86 9.72
N LEU A 160 9.13 6.86 9.84
CA LEU A 160 9.15 5.70 8.94
C LEU A 160 8.39 6.07 7.66
N TYR A 161 9.05 6.03 6.51
CA TYR A 161 8.39 6.31 5.24
C TYR A 161 8.01 4.99 4.56
N LEU A 162 6.72 4.71 4.41
CA LEU A 162 6.22 3.57 3.63
C LEU A 162 6.18 3.98 2.16
N HIS A 163 7.08 3.40 1.36
CA HIS A 163 7.28 3.82 -0.03
C HIS A 163 6.35 3.08 -0.98
N ASP A 164 6.38 1.75 -0.93
CA ASP A 164 5.67 0.92 -1.89
C ASP A 164 5.08 -0.31 -1.19
N LEU A 165 3.76 -0.48 -1.29
CA LEU A 165 3.00 -1.59 -0.76
C LEU A 165 2.10 -2.16 -1.86
N ALA A 166 2.39 -3.38 -2.30
CA ALA A 166 1.53 -4.08 -3.24
C ALA A 166 1.17 -5.49 -2.75
N VAL A 167 -0.06 -5.89 -3.05
CA VAL A 167 -0.59 -7.24 -2.76
C VAL A 167 -1.10 -7.81 -4.07
N ALA A 168 -0.61 -8.99 -4.45
CA ALA A 168 -1.06 -9.67 -5.64
C ALA A 168 -2.58 -9.90 -5.61
N GLY A 169 -3.26 -9.76 -6.75
CA GLY A 169 -4.71 -9.95 -6.83
C GLY A 169 -5.20 -11.30 -6.27
N ARG A 170 -4.42 -12.38 -6.48
CA ARG A 170 -4.70 -13.72 -5.92
C ARG A 170 -4.73 -13.78 -4.38
N ALA A 171 -4.15 -12.80 -3.72
CA ALA A 171 -4.01 -12.72 -2.27
C ALA A 171 -4.76 -11.52 -1.65
N ALA A 172 -5.53 -10.79 -2.46
CA ALA A 172 -6.37 -9.68 -1.99
C ALA A 172 -7.41 -10.14 -0.95
N GLY A 173 -7.85 -9.22 -0.09
CA GLY A 173 -8.87 -9.49 0.93
C GLY A 173 -8.41 -10.34 2.14
N ARG A 174 -7.17 -10.83 2.15
CA ARG A 174 -6.61 -11.67 3.24
C ARG A 174 -5.96 -10.88 4.38
N GLY A 175 -6.02 -9.54 4.34
CA GLY A 175 -5.43 -8.67 5.37
C GLY A 175 -3.90 -8.59 5.35
N ILE A 176 -3.24 -9.00 4.26
CA ILE A 176 -1.77 -9.04 4.14
C ILE A 176 -1.15 -7.63 4.18
N GLY A 177 -1.71 -6.68 3.42
CA GLY A 177 -1.21 -5.29 3.41
C GLY A 177 -1.18 -4.66 4.82
N PRO A 178 -2.30 -4.68 5.58
CA PRO A 178 -2.30 -4.25 6.98
C PRO A 178 -1.31 -5.00 7.87
N ALA A 179 -1.05 -6.29 7.61
CA ALA A 179 -0.07 -7.07 8.38
C ALA A 179 1.36 -6.61 8.13
N LEU A 180 1.76 -6.38 6.87
CA LEU A 180 3.05 -5.81 6.50
C LEU A 180 3.24 -4.41 7.12
N VAL A 181 2.22 -3.56 7.03
CA VAL A 181 2.28 -2.20 7.62
C VAL A 181 2.47 -2.28 9.14
N ARG A 182 1.68 -3.11 9.84
CA ARG A 182 1.85 -3.27 11.30
C ARG A 182 3.24 -3.79 11.67
N HIS A 183 3.79 -4.71 10.89
CA HIS A 183 5.14 -5.22 11.13
C HIS A 183 6.18 -4.09 11.04
N ASN A 184 6.16 -3.29 9.97
CA ASN A 184 7.09 -2.18 9.84
C ASN A 184 6.88 -1.08 10.90
N LEU A 185 5.63 -0.81 11.29
CA LEU A 185 5.34 0.13 12.38
C LEU A 185 5.88 -0.34 13.74
N GLN A 186 5.96 -1.65 14.00
CA GLN A 186 6.63 -2.17 15.19
C GLN A 186 8.14 -1.88 15.16
N GLN A 187 8.78 -1.98 13.99
CA GLN A 187 10.19 -1.60 13.79
C GLN A 187 10.39 -0.09 13.98
N ALA A 188 9.44 0.75 13.56
CA ALA A 188 9.48 2.18 13.85
C ALA A 188 9.45 2.48 15.36
N GLY A 189 8.66 1.70 16.12
CA GLY A 189 8.61 1.80 17.57
C GLY A 189 9.94 1.45 18.24
N THR A 190 10.62 0.39 17.81
CA THR A 190 11.95 0.03 18.34
C THR A 190 13.01 1.08 18.00
N ALA A 191 12.91 1.71 16.84
CA ALA A 191 13.73 2.85 16.41
C ALA A 191 13.33 4.19 17.04
N ARG A 192 12.27 4.24 17.88
CA ARG A 192 11.72 5.44 18.52
C ARG A 192 11.37 6.57 17.53
N LEU A 193 10.88 6.21 16.35
CA LEU A 193 10.36 7.18 15.38
C LEU A 193 9.02 7.75 15.89
N ARG A 194 8.78 9.03 15.62
CA ARG A 194 7.57 9.73 16.07
C ARG A 194 6.43 9.65 15.06
N TYR A 195 6.77 9.44 13.80
CA TYR A 195 5.83 9.49 12.69
C TYR A 195 5.98 8.31 11.75
N SER A 196 4.93 8.06 10.98
CA SER A 196 4.98 7.29 9.76
C SER A 196 4.31 8.07 8.65
N ALA A 197 4.86 8.04 7.44
CA ALA A 197 4.36 8.81 6.30
C ALA A 197 4.43 8.01 5.00
N LEU A 198 3.66 8.44 4.00
CA LEU A 198 3.59 7.80 2.68
C LEU A 198 3.00 8.73 1.63
N VAL A 199 3.16 8.36 0.35
CA VAL A 199 2.34 8.88 -0.75
C VAL A 199 1.29 7.83 -1.12
N SER A 200 0.03 8.23 -1.02
CA SER A 200 -1.11 7.43 -1.47
C SER A 200 -1.38 7.74 -2.93
N VAL A 201 -1.33 6.70 -3.77
CA VAL A 201 -1.66 6.77 -5.21
C VAL A 201 -2.87 5.90 -5.55
N GLN A 202 -3.43 6.08 -6.75
CA GLN A 202 -4.49 5.22 -7.32
C GLN A 202 -5.65 4.92 -6.36
N ASP A 203 -6.29 5.97 -5.82
CA ASP A 203 -7.45 5.87 -4.92
C ASP A 203 -7.24 5.04 -3.64
N SER A 204 -6.00 4.86 -3.19
CA SER A 204 -5.68 4.10 -1.97
C SER A 204 -5.86 4.87 -0.65
N THR A 205 -6.29 6.14 -0.68
CA THR A 205 -6.42 6.99 0.52
C THR A 205 -7.33 6.36 1.58
N GLY A 206 -8.47 5.78 1.16
CA GLY A 206 -9.40 5.12 2.08
C GLY A 206 -8.81 3.87 2.76
N PHE A 207 -7.85 3.19 2.13
CA PHE A 207 -7.11 2.10 2.76
C PHE A 207 -6.20 2.64 3.88
N TRP A 208 -5.43 3.68 3.59
CA TRP A 208 -4.49 4.29 4.54
C TRP A 208 -5.20 4.98 5.71
N SER A 209 -6.34 5.63 5.47
CA SER A 209 -7.15 6.23 6.53
C SER A 209 -7.62 5.22 7.57
N ARG A 210 -8.00 4.01 7.15
CA ARG A 210 -8.35 2.91 8.08
C ARG A 210 -7.16 2.42 8.91
N LEU A 211 -5.94 2.67 8.44
CA LEU A 211 -4.70 2.39 9.16
C LEU A 211 -4.22 3.58 10.01
N GLY A 212 -5.03 4.63 10.14
CA GLY A 212 -4.75 5.80 10.98
C GLY A 212 -3.91 6.88 10.32
N TYR A 213 -3.74 6.85 9.00
CA TYR A 213 -3.10 7.93 8.26
C TYR A 213 -4.10 9.03 7.92
N THR A 214 -3.63 10.26 7.87
CA THR A 214 -4.42 11.45 7.53
C THR A 214 -3.71 12.23 6.43
N ALA A 215 -4.46 12.78 5.48
CA ALA A 215 -3.89 13.60 4.41
C ALA A 215 -3.27 14.88 4.98
N GLN A 216 -2.13 15.27 4.44
CA GLN A 216 -1.46 16.53 4.77
C GLN A 216 -1.27 17.35 3.49
N GLU A 217 -2.00 18.46 3.40
CA GLU A 217 -2.06 19.29 2.19
C GLU A 217 -1.01 20.43 2.20
N ASN A 218 -0.57 20.84 3.39
CA ASN A 218 0.40 21.92 3.55
C ASN A 218 1.83 21.38 3.55
N LEU A 219 2.34 21.11 2.35
CA LEU A 219 3.73 20.78 2.11
C LEU A 219 4.54 22.01 1.71
N GLU A 220 5.81 22.06 2.13
CA GLU A 220 6.74 23.06 1.63
C GLU A 220 6.88 22.97 0.11
N PRO A 221 7.12 24.09 -0.61
CA PRO A 221 7.08 24.11 -2.08
C PRO A 221 7.95 23.05 -2.78
N PRO A 222 9.18 22.74 -2.33
CA PRO A 222 9.97 21.65 -2.92
C PRO A 222 9.30 20.28 -2.79
N GLN A 223 8.61 20.03 -1.67
CA GLN A 223 7.98 18.74 -1.36
C GLN A 223 6.66 18.58 -2.12
N ALA A 224 5.92 19.68 -2.32
CA ALA A 224 4.79 19.71 -3.25
C ALA A 224 5.25 19.38 -4.69
N GLY A 225 6.43 19.86 -5.10
CA GLY A 225 7.05 19.50 -6.38
C GLY A 225 7.38 18.01 -6.48
N ASN A 226 7.94 17.41 -5.43
CA ASN A 226 8.18 15.97 -5.38
C ASN A 226 6.87 15.17 -5.43
N LEU A 227 5.82 15.60 -4.73
CA LEU A 227 4.51 14.94 -4.79
C LEU A 227 3.90 15.00 -6.20
N ALA A 228 4.09 16.11 -6.92
CA ALA A 228 3.66 16.25 -8.30
C ALA A 228 4.44 15.35 -9.29
N SER A 229 5.62 14.85 -8.91
CA SER A 229 6.45 13.97 -9.77
C SER A 229 5.81 12.61 -10.05
N TYR A 230 4.83 12.19 -9.23
CA TYR A 230 4.09 10.94 -9.41
C TYR A 230 3.18 10.95 -10.64
N ARG A 231 2.90 12.12 -11.25
CA ARG A 231 2.13 12.30 -12.52
C ARG A 231 0.69 11.74 -12.51
N ILE A 232 0.27 11.14 -11.41
CA ILE A 232 -1.08 10.69 -11.11
C ILE A 232 -1.58 11.39 -9.84
N PRO A 233 -2.89 11.39 -9.54
CA PRO A 233 -3.39 11.88 -8.26
C PRO A 233 -2.68 11.18 -7.11
N ALA A 234 -1.93 11.98 -6.34
CA ALA A 234 -1.08 11.53 -5.25
C ALA A 234 -1.36 12.39 -4.02
N VAL A 235 -1.49 11.73 -2.86
CA VAL A 235 -1.81 12.39 -1.60
C VAL A 235 -0.76 11.99 -0.57
N TYR A 236 -0.02 12.97 -0.05
CA TYR A 236 0.87 12.73 1.06
C TYR A 236 0.05 12.53 2.34
N MET A 237 0.33 11.45 3.08
CA MET A 237 -0.41 11.08 4.27
C MET A 237 0.51 10.75 5.44
N VAL A 238 0.08 11.08 6.66
CA VAL A 238 0.87 10.98 7.88
C VAL A 238 0.07 10.32 8.99
N ARG A 239 0.78 9.54 9.82
CA ARG A 239 0.30 8.95 11.06
C ARG A 239 1.28 9.27 12.19
N SER A 240 0.77 9.78 13.30
CA SER A 240 1.53 9.88 14.55
C SER A 240 1.70 8.50 15.18
N LEU A 241 2.92 8.17 15.58
CA LEU A 241 3.26 6.98 16.35
C LEU A 241 3.35 7.43 17.81
N HIS A 242 2.22 7.46 18.50
CA HIS A 242 2.22 7.69 19.94
C HIS A 242 3.10 6.61 20.58
N GLN A 243 4.22 7.02 21.17
CA GLN A 243 5.05 6.19 22.04
C GLN A 243 4.52 6.25 23.45
#